data_AF-A0A950MK76-F1
#
_entry.id   AF-A0A950MK76-F1
#
_cell.length_a   1.000
_cell.length_b   1.000
_cell.length_c   1.000
_cell.angle_alpha   90.00
_cell.angle_beta   90.00
_cell.angle_gamma   90.00
#
_symmetry.space_group_name_H-M   'P 1'
#
loop_
_entity.id
_entity.type
_entity.pdbx_description
1 polymer ?
#
loop_
_entity_poly.entity_id
_entity_poly.type
_entity_poly.pdbx_seq_one_letter_code
_entity_poly.pdbx_strand_id
1 'polypeptide(L)'
;EYVILDKKRFLPTDTGDIVNKFLTEHFSQYVDYNFTAKLENQLDDIASGQREWVPVMDSFWKGFSKQIAEKESISRAEVTTESLDEACPKCSKPLSIKFGKRGRFIACTGYPDCDYTRNMGETAEQAAEEAEAPTVIEDRVCPDCGGALHIKKGRYGKFIGCANYPKCKHIEPLEKPRDTGVECPECKAGHLIERKSRYGKLFYSCNTYPKCKYATWNPPVAEPCPKCNWPILTIKTTKRRGTEKVCPQKECGYSEVIAPPEAKPAEE
;
A
#
# COMPACT_ATOMS: atom_id res chain seq x y z
N GLU A 1 2.82 -11.09 -11.21
CA GLU A 1 1.93 -10.76 -12.34
C GLU A 1 2.69 -9.85 -13.29
N TYR A 2 2.59 -10.06 -14.61
CA TYR A 2 3.31 -9.27 -15.62
C TYR A 2 2.57 -8.00 -16.04
N VAL A 3 1.24 -8.00 -15.93
CA VAL A 3 0.36 -6.90 -16.31
C VAL A 3 -0.76 -6.81 -15.29
N ILE A 4 -1.20 -5.59 -14.97
CA ILE A 4 -2.39 -5.31 -14.17
C ILE A 4 -3.43 -4.58 -15.00
N LEU A 5 -4.71 -4.81 -14.69
CA LEU A 5 -5.82 -4.08 -15.29
C LEU A 5 -6.24 -2.95 -14.34
N ASP A 6 -5.98 -1.71 -14.72
CA ASP A 6 -6.48 -0.52 -13.99
C ASP A 6 -7.36 0.32 -14.89
N LYS A 7 -8.56 0.68 -14.42
CA LYS A 7 -9.55 1.48 -15.18
C LYS A 7 -9.78 0.99 -16.62
N LYS A 8 -9.88 -0.33 -16.80
CA LYS A 8 -10.02 -1.02 -18.12
C LYS A 8 -8.83 -0.79 -19.07
N ARG A 9 -7.66 -0.41 -18.56
CA ARG A 9 -6.41 -0.30 -19.31
C ARG A 9 -5.39 -1.28 -18.74
N PHE A 10 -4.61 -1.89 -19.61
CA PHE A 10 -3.50 -2.72 -19.20
C PHE A 10 -2.31 -1.84 -18.88
N LEU A 11 -1.73 -2.04 -17.69
CA LEU A 11 -0.49 -1.42 -17.28
C LEU A 11 0.55 -2.53 -17.04
N PRO A 12 1.75 -2.43 -17.65
CA PRO A 12 2.81 -3.38 -17.37
C PRO A 12 3.23 -3.24 -15.90
N THR A 13 3.62 -4.36 -15.29
CA THR A 13 4.28 -4.33 -13.98
C THR A 13 5.79 -4.22 -14.17
N ASP A 14 6.49 -3.76 -13.14
CA ASP A 14 7.95 -3.80 -13.08
C ASP A 14 8.52 -5.18 -13.44
N THR A 15 7.84 -6.26 -13.05
CA THR A 15 8.26 -7.63 -13.38
C THR A 15 8.01 -7.95 -14.85
N GLY A 16 6.89 -7.48 -15.41
CA GLY A 16 6.59 -7.57 -16.84
C GLY A 16 7.67 -6.94 -17.69
N ASP A 17 8.06 -5.70 -17.36
CA ASP A 17 9.06 -4.96 -18.13
C ASP A 17 10.43 -5.64 -18.12
N ILE A 18 10.91 -6.10 -16.96
CA ILE A 18 12.20 -6.82 -16.90
C ILE A 18 12.16 -8.10 -17.73
N VAL A 19 11.12 -8.92 -17.53
CA VAL A 19 11.05 -10.22 -18.21
C VAL A 19 10.91 -10.02 -19.70
N ASN A 20 10.13 -9.03 -20.13
CA ASN A 20 10.02 -8.66 -21.53
C ASN A 20 11.37 -8.20 -22.10
N LYS A 21 12.09 -7.33 -21.40
CA LYS A 21 13.43 -6.88 -21.81
C LYS A 21 14.41 -8.05 -21.93
N PHE A 22 14.47 -8.91 -20.92
CA PHE A 22 15.30 -10.10 -20.90
C PHE A 22 15.01 -11.05 -22.07
N LEU A 23 13.74 -11.35 -22.31
CA LEU A 23 13.33 -12.23 -23.41
C LEU A 23 13.63 -11.60 -24.77
N THR A 24 13.46 -10.28 -24.92
CA THR A 24 13.75 -9.58 -26.17
C THR A 24 15.25 -9.53 -26.46
N GLU A 25 16.09 -9.40 -25.44
CA GLU A 25 17.56 -9.34 -25.59
C GLU A 25 18.19 -10.73 -25.83
N HIS A 26 17.67 -11.79 -25.22
CA HIS A 26 18.30 -13.12 -25.26
C HIS A 26 17.54 -14.18 -26.06
N PHE A 27 16.22 -14.03 -26.20
CA PHE A 27 15.33 -14.99 -26.85
C PHE A 27 14.53 -14.34 -27.97
N SER A 28 15.09 -13.33 -28.64
CA SER A 28 14.43 -12.52 -29.68
C SER A 28 13.69 -13.35 -30.72
N GLN A 29 14.30 -14.44 -31.18
CA GLN A 29 13.68 -15.37 -32.13
C GLN A 29 12.33 -15.90 -31.64
N TYR A 30 12.15 -16.18 -30.35
CA TYR A 30 10.96 -16.80 -29.80
C TYR A 30 9.87 -15.81 -29.37
N VAL A 31 10.25 -14.57 -29.09
CA VAL A 31 9.31 -13.47 -28.77
C VAL A 31 9.00 -12.57 -29.97
N ASP A 32 9.61 -12.83 -31.12
CA ASP A 32 9.30 -12.14 -32.37
C ASP A 32 7.91 -12.51 -32.88
N TYR A 33 7.15 -11.50 -33.29
CA TYR A 33 5.79 -11.67 -33.79
C TYR A 33 5.70 -12.62 -35.00
N ASN A 34 6.70 -12.61 -35.89
CA ASN A 34 6.69 -13.48 -37.07
C ASN A 34 6.96 -14.93 -36.71
N PHE A 35 7.76 -15.19 -35.69
CA PHE A 35 8.00 -16.54 -35.22
C PHE A 35 6.73 -17.15 -34.65
N THR A 36 6.04 -16.42 -33.76
CA THR A 36 4.77 -16.87 -33.18
C THR A 36 3.75 -17.13 -34.29
N ALA A 37 3.59 -16.21 -35.24
CA ALA A 37 2.66 -16.41 -36.35
C ALA A 37 3.00 -17.63 -37.22
N LYS A 38 4.29 -17.88 -37.49
CA LYS A 38 4.73 -19.07 -38.25
C LYS A 38 4.46 -20.36 -37.49
N LEU A 39 4.68 -20.38 -36.18
CA LEU A 39 4.43 -21.56 -35.37
C LEU A 39 2.94 -21.90 -35.36
N GLU A 40 2.04 -20.92 -35.19
CA GLU A 40 0.59 -21.14 -35.25
C GLU A 40 0.17 -21.74 -36.60
N ASN A 41 0.68 -21.20 -37.72
CA ASN A 41 0.41 -21.77 -39.05
C ASN A 41 0.89 -23.23 -39.16
N GLN A 42 2.03 -23.58 -38.56
CA GLN A 42 2.51 -24.97 -38.55
C GLN A 42 1.62 -25.89 -37.70
N LEU A 43 1.05 -25.37 -36.61
CA LEU A 43 0.10 -26.11 -35.78
C LEU A 43 -1.22 -26.34 -36.53
N ASP A 44 -1.67 -25.36 -37.33
CA ASP A 44 -2.84 -25.51 -38.20
C ASP A 44 -2.61 -26.55 -39.32
N ASP A 45 -1.42 -26.56 -39.93
CA ASP A 45 -1.02 -27.60 -40.89
C ASP A 45 -1.08 -29.01 -40.26
N ILE A 46 -0.67 -29.13 -38.99
CA ILE A 46 -0.74 -30.39 -38.24
C ILE A 46 -2.19 -30.77 -37.97
N ALA A 47 -3.00 -29.84 -37.50
CA ALA A 47 -4.42 -30.07 -37.18
C ALA A 47 -5.22 -30.50 -38.42
N SER A 48 -4.87 -29.99 -39.60
CA SER A 48 -5.47 -30.36 -40.88
C SER A 48 -4.86 -31.62 -41.52
N GLY A 49 -3.85 -32.23 -40.89
CA GLY A 49 -3.19 -33.45 -41.37
C GLY A 49 -2.20 -33.24 -42.52
N GLN A 50 -1.85 -31.99 -42.83
CA GLN A 50 -0.89 -31.63 -43.89
C GLN A 50 0.57 -31.80 -43.44
N ARG A 51 0.82 -31.92 -42.13
CA ARG A 51 2.14 -32.05 -41.55
C ARG A 51 2.15 -32.96 -40.31
N GLU A 52 3.24 -33.69 -40.11
CA GLU A 52 3.48 -34.43 -38.87
C GLU A 52 4.01 -33.52 -37.75
N TRP A 53 3.56 -33.74 -36.51
CA TRP A 53 3.91 -32.88 -35.38
C TRP A 53 5.32 -33.14 -34.82
N VAL A 54 5.80 -34.38 -34.88
CA VAL A 54 7.09 -34.79 -34.29
C VAL A 54 8.27 -34.01 -34.88
N PRO A 55 8.40 -33.87 -36.22
CA PRO A 55 9.50 -33.09 -36.80
C PRO A 55 9.45 -31.60 -36.42
N VAL A 56 8.25 -31.01 -36.31
CA VAL A 56 8.08 -29.61 -35.91
C VAL A 56 8.58 -29.41 -34.48
N MET A 57 8.14 -30.26 -33.55
CA MET A 57 8.56 -30.18 -32.15
C MET A 57 10.05 -30.45 -31.95
N ASP A 58 10.62 -31.41 -32.69
CA ASP A 58 12.06 -31.70 -32.64
C ASP A 58 12.89 -30.51 -33.11
N SER A 59 12.49 -29.85 -34.21
CA SER A 59 13.17 -28.66 -34.73
C SER A 59 13.11 -27.48 -33.76
N PHE A 60 11.96 -27.26 -33.13
CA PHE A 60 11.77 -26.24 -32.11
C PHE A 60 12.65 -26.51 -30.89
N TRP A 61 12.58 -27.73 -30.35
CA TRP A 61 13.25 -28.08 -29.10
C TRP A 61 14.78 -28.05 -29.21
N LYS A 62 15.35 -28.48 -30.35
CA LYS A 62 16.79 -28.42 -30.59
C LYS A 62 17.33 -26.98 -30.56
N GLY A 63 16.63 -26.05 -31.20
CA GLY A 63 17.01 -24.63 -31.19
C GLY A 63 16.84 -24.00 -29.80
N PHE A 64 15.73 -24.32 -29.13
CA PHE A 64 15.36 -23.69 -27.87
C PHE A 64 16.24 -24.16 -26.70
N SER A 65 16.47 -25.48 -26.59
CA SER A 65 17.33 -26.07 -25.55
C SER A 65 18.77 -25.56 -25.63
N LYS A 66 19.30 -25.37 -26.84
CA LYS A 66 20.61 -24.76 -27.06
C LYS A 66 20.69 -23.33 -26.51
N GLN A 67 19.69 -22.49 -26.83
CA GLN A 67 19.66 -21.11 -26.30
C GLN A 67 19.50 -21.06 -24.78
N ILE A 68 18.74 -21.98 -24.18
CA ILE A 68 18.65 -22.07 -22.72
C ILE A 68 20.03 -22.38 -22.12
N ALA A 69 20.73 -23.39 -22.63
CA ALA A 69 22.04 -23.79 -22.13
C ALA A 69 23.08 -22.65 -22.26
N GLU A 70 23.03 -21.88 -23.35
CA GLU A 70 23.91 -20.72 -23.56
C GLU A 70 23.64 -19.56 -22.59
N LYS A 71 22.40 -19.44 -22.07
CA LYS A 71 21.95 -18.31 -21.25
C LYS A 71 21.71 -18.67 -19.78
N GLU A 72 21.93 -19.91 -19.39
CA GLU A 72 21.78 -20.40 -18.01
C GLU A 72 22.74 -19.72 -17.03
N SER A 73 23.90 -19.26 -17.52
CA SER A 73 24.91 -18.57 -16.72
C SER A 73 24.59 -17.11 -16.39
N ILE A 74 23.57 -16.52 -17.03
CA ILE A 74 23.23 -15.12 -16.81
C ILE A 74 22.58 -14.96 -15.43
N SER A 75 23.25 -14.19 -14.57
CA SER A 75 22.74 -13.97 -13.23
C SER A 75 21.53 -13.03 -13.26
N ARG A 76 20.52 -13.33 -12.44
CA ARG A 76 19.35 -12.44 -12.27
C ARG A 76 19.76 -11.02 -11.86
N ALA A 77 20.89 -10.88 -11.17
CA ALA A 77 21.40 -9.59 -10.70
C ALA A 77 21.84 -8.68 -11.86
N GLU A 78 22.46 -9.24 -12.90
CA GLU A 78 22.89 -8.46 -14.08
C GLU A 78 21.70 -7.91 -14.86
N VAL A 79 20.64 -8.70 -15.01
CA VAL A 79 19.43 -8.31 -15.75
C VAL A 79 18.62 -7.25 -15.00
N THR A 80 18.66 -7.29 -13.67
CA THR A 80 17.84 -6.43 -12.81
C THR A 80 18.57 -5.15 -12.38
N THR A 81 19.88 -5.05 -12.60
CA THR A 81 20.65 -3.89 -12.17
C THR A 81 20.92 -2.94 -13.33
N GLU A 82 20.21 -1.82 -13.36
CA GLU A 82 20.47 -0.76 -14.34
C GLU A 82 21.22 0.39 -13.66
N SER A 83 22.41 0.74 -14.14
CA SER A 83 23.17 1.88 -13.64
C SER A 83 22.47 3.20 -14.02
N LEU A 84 22.44 4.14 -13.10
CA LEU A 84 21.96 5.51 -13.31
C LEU A 84 23.15 6.47 -13.34
N ASP A 85 23.10 7.47 -14.22
CA ASP A 85 24.08 8.56 -14.30
C ASP A 85 23.84 9.63 -13.21
N GLU A 86 23.49 9.20 -12.00
CA GLU A 86 23.22 10.08 -10.87
C GLU A 86 24.12 9.71 -9.68
N ALA A 87 24.72 10.73 -9.07
CA ALA A 87 25.57 10.55 -7.91
C ALA A 87 24.75 10.46 -6.62
N CYS A 88 25.12 9.52 -5.75
CA CYS A 88 24.50 9.36 -4.44
C CYS A 88 24.75 10.60 -3.57
N PRO A 89 23.72 11.24 -2.98
CA PRO A 89 23.90 12.44 -2.18
C PRO A 89 24.68 12.19 -0.88
N LYS A 90 24.76 10.94 -0.40
CA LYS A 90 25.50 10.59 0.83
C LYS A 90 27.00 10.34 0.61
N CYS A 91 27.40 9.86 -0.57
CA CYS A 91 28.78 9.36 -0.78
C CYS A 91 29.34 9.61 -2.19
N SER A 92 28.58 10.27 -3.06
CA SER A 92 28.94 10.63 -4.44
C SER A 92 29.22 9.45 -5.39
N LYS A 93 29.05 8.19 -4.95
CA LYS A 93 29.12 6.99 -5.82
C LYS A 93 27.89 6.92 -6.74
N PRO A 94 27.98 6.25 -7.91
CA PRO A 94 26.84 6.14 -8.83
C PRO A 94 25.68 5.35 -8.20
N LEU A 95 24.46 5.72 -8.57
CA LEU A 95 23.25 5.03 -8.20
C LEU A 95 22.92 3.92 -9.22
N SER A 96 22.22 2.89 -8.79
CA SER A 96 21.66 1.87 -9.68
C SER A 96 20.25 1.49 -9.28
N ILE A 97 19.42 1.17 -10.27
CA ILE A 97 18.09 0.63 -10.07
C ILE A 97 18.25 -0.84 -9.70
N LYS A 98 17.71 -1.22 -8.56
CA LYS A 98 17.63 -2.59 -8.07
C LYS A 98 16.17 -2.99 -7.89
N PHE A 99 15.94 -4.29 -7.81
CA PHE A 99 14.59 -4.84 -7.63
C PHE A 99 14.45 -5.49 -6.27
N GLY A 100 13.42 -5.08 -5.54
CA GLY A 100 13.06 -5.61 -4.24
C GLY A 100 11.66 -6.23 -4.24
N LYS A 101 11.22 -6.68 -3.06
CA LYS A 101 9.86 -7.22 -2.87
C LYS A 101 8.74 -6.21 -3.15
N ARG A 102 9.05 -4.91 -3.13
CA ARG A 102 8.11 -3.80 -3.30
C ARG A 102 8.20 -3.13 -4.68
N GLY A 103 8.97 -3.68 -5.61
CA GLY A 103 9.21 -3.11 -6.94
C GLY A 103 10.61 -2.56 -7.11
N ARG A 104 10.78 -1.73 -8.15
CA ARG A 104 12.03 -1.01 -8.47
C ARG A 104 12.35 0.05 -7.43
N PHE A 105 13.60 0.09 -6.99
CA PHE A 105 14.11 1.15 -6.14
C PHE A 105 15.52 1.50 -6.56
N ILE A 106 15.94 2.72 -6.25
CA ILE A 106 17.26 3.23 -6.59
C ILE A 106 18.13 3.10 -5.37
N ALA A 107 19.32 2.54 -5.54
CA ALA A 107 20.24 2.21 -4.47
C ALA A 107 21.66 2.65 -4.80
N CYS A 108 22.44 2.99 -3.78
CA CYS A 108 23.85 3.24 -3.96
C CYS A 108 24.61 1.96 -4.38
N THR A 109 25.49 2.07 -5.36
CA THR A 109 26.43 1.00 -5.74
C THR A 109 27.43 0.68 -4.63
N GLY A 110 27.69 1.64 -3.73
CA GLY A 110 28.60 1.51 -2.59
C GLY A 110 28.06 0.72 -1.39
N TYR A 111 26.97 -0.02 -1.51
CA TYR A 111 26.50 -0.93 -0.46
C TYR A 111 27.51 -2.08 -0.24
N PRO A 112 27.88 -2.46 0.99
CA PRO A 112 27.23 -2.15 2.28
C PRO A 112 27.64 -0.83 2.96
N ASP A 113 28.67 -0.13 2.46
CA ASP A 113 29.22 1.07 3.14
C ASP A 113 28.26 2.28 3.06
N CYS A 114 27.40 2.32 2.05
CA CYS A 114 26.36 3.34 1.90
C CYS A 114 24.97 2.70 1.77
N ASP A 115 24.07 3.05 2.69
CA ASP A 115 22.71 2.51 2.80
C ASP A 115 21.64 3.36 2.09
N TYR A 116 22.06 4.32 1.26
CA TYR A 116 21.13 5.21 0.56
C TYR A 116 20.25 4.44 -0.42
N THR A 117 18.93 4.63 -0.27
CA THR A 117 17.90 4.10 -1.17
C THR A 117 16.77 5.11 -1.36
N ARG A 118 16.17 5.16 -2.55
CA ARG A 118 14.99 6.00 -2.87
C ARG A 118 14.02 5.29 -3.81
N ASN A 119 12.77 5.77 -3.89
CA ASN A 119 11.79 5.21 -4.83
C ASN A 119 11.98 5.79 -6.24
N MET A 120 11.48 5.09 -7.27
CA MET A 120 11.60 5.53 -8.69
C MET A 120 10.93 6.88 -9.00
N GLY A 121 9.95 7.31 -8.20
CA GLY A 121 9.16 8.53 -8.46
C GLY A 121 9.66 9.81 -7.78
N GLU A 122 10.76 9.76 -7.03
CA GLU A 122 11.32 10.89 -6.28
C GLU A 122 12.67 11.29 -6.90
N THR A 123 12.94 12.57 -7.20
CA THR A 123 14.31 12.98 -7.64
C THR A 123 15.32 12.83 -6.50
N ALA A 124 16.63 12.74 -6.77
CA ALA A 124 17.60 12.65 -5.67
C ALA A 124 17.56 13.87 -4.74
N GLU A 125 17.26 15.06 -5.25
CA GLU A 125 17.07 16.25 -4.41
C GLU A 125 15.82 16.13 -3.53
N GLN A 126 14.70 15.68 -4.08
CA GLN A 126 13.46 15.47 -3.31
C GLN A 126 13.63 14.39 -2.24
N ALA A 127 14.34 13.31 -2.56
CA ALA A 127 14.64 12.24 -1.63
C ALA A 127 15.63 12.69 -0.54
N ALA A 128 16.58 13.58 -0.87
CA ALA A 128 17.49 14.18 0.12
C ALA A 128 16.74 15.15 1.05
N GLU A 129 15.87 16.00 0.50
CA GLU A 129 15.05 16.94 1.26
C GLU A 129 14.04 16.23 2.19
N GLU A 130 13.37 15.16 1.72
CA GLU A 130 12.47 14.36 2.56
C GLU A 130 13.24 13.55 3.63
N ALA A 131 14.51 13.20 3.37
CA ALA A 131 15.38 12.55 4.34
C ALA A 131 15.98 13.51 5.38
N GLU A 132 16.22 14.78 5.01
CA GLU A 132 16.69 15.86 5.90
C GLU A 132 15.56 16.56 6.65
N ALA A 133 14.30 16.35 6.28
CA ALA A 133 13.14 16.89 6.97
C ALA A 133 12.42 15.89 7.92
N PRO A 134 13.08 15.13 8.81
CA PRO A 134 12.36 14.57 9.95
C PRO A 134 12.11 15.71 10.92
N THR A 135 10.95 16.36 10.80
CA THR A 135 10.46 17.38 11.75
C THR A 135 10.59 16.82 13.16
N VAL A 136 11.61 17.28 13.88
CA VAL A 136 11.82 16.97 15.29
C VAL A 136 10.65 17.62 16.02
N ILE A 137 9.96 16.85 16.86
CA ILE A 137 9.00 17.45 17.78
C ILE A 137 9.83 17.92 18.97
N GLU A 138 10.26 19.18 18.92
CA GLU A 138 11.16 19.77 19.93
C GLU A 138 10.57 19.70 21.37
N ASP A 139 9.24 19.63 21.48
CA ASP A 139 8.52 19.63 22.75
C ASP A 139 8.24 18.24 23.37
N ARG A 140 8.75 17.14 22.79
CA ARG A 140 8.54 15.79 23.35
C ARG A 140 9.76 14.89 23.33
N VAL A 141 10.01 14.30 24.50
CA VAL A 141 10.94 13.20 24.71
C VAL A 141 10.22 11.85 24.68
N CYS A 142 10.92 10.82 24.20
CA CYS A 142 10.44 9.45 24.23
C CYS A 142 10.20 8.98 25.68
N PRO A 143 9.01 8.47 26.04
CA PRO A 143 8.74 8.01 27.40
C PRO A 143 9.55 6.76 27.79
N ASP A 144 10.02 5.97 26.83
CA ASP A 144 10.75 4.72 27.09
C ASP A 144 12.27 4.92 27.25
N CYS A 145 12.83 5.98 26.66
CA CYS A 145 14.30 6.15 26.65
C CYS A 145 14.79 7.60 26.74
N GLY A 146 13.89 8.60 26.86
CA GLY A 146 14.23 10.03 26.92
C GLY A 146 14.83 10.62 25.64
N GLY A 147 14.90 9.84 24.54
CA GLY A 147 15.46 10.29 23.26
C GLY A 147 14.50 11.17 22.47
N ALA A 148 15.01 11.86 21.44
CA ALA A 148 14.19 12.68 20.54
C ALA A 148 13.16 11.84 19.77
N LEU A 149 12.01 12.46 19.49
CA LEU A 149 10.95 11.87 18.68
C LEU A 149 10.92 12.52 17.29
N HIS A 150 10.86 11.69 16.25
CA HIS A 150 10.78 12.12 14.86
C HIS A 150 9.48 11.64 14.21
N ILE A 151 8.94 12.45 13.29
CA ILE A 151 7.85 12.02 12.43
C ILE A 151 8.42 11.14 11.31
N LYS A 152 8.04 9.86 11.32
CA LYS A 152 8.43 8.84 10.34
C LYS A 152 7.23 8.44 9.48
N LYS A 153 7.48 7.97 8.26
CA LYS A 153 6.44 7.51 7.31
C LYS A 153 6.38 5.98 7.32
N GLY A 154 5.20 5.42 7.58
CA GLY A 154 4.97 3.97 7.57
C GLY A 154 3.86 3.58 6.58
N ARG A 155 3.52 2.27 6.54
CA ARG A 155 2.46 1.77 5.64
C ARG A 155 1.08 2.40 5.87
N TYR A 156 0.86 2.95 7.07
CA TYR A 156 -0.42 3.48 7.52
C TYR A 156 -0.45 5.02 7.59
N GLY A 157 0.60 5.68 7.08
CA GLY A 157 0.76 7.14 7.15
C GLY A 157 1.91 7.55 8.06
N LYS A 158 1.97 8.84 8.36
CA LYS A 158 2.98 9.44 9.25
C LYS A 158 2.69 9.05 10.70
N PHE A 159 3.74 8.70 11.44
CA PHE A 159 3.69 8.35 12.86
C PHE A 159 4.90 8.95 13.56
N ILE A 160 4.84 9.07 14.88
CA ILE A 160 5.96 9.56 15.68
C ILE A 160 6.72 8.35 16.19
N GLY A 161 8.03 8.31 15.97
CA GLY A 161 8.89 7.21 16.41
C GLY A 161 10.16 7.72 17.06
N CYS A 162 10.71 6.93 17.97
CA CYS A 162 11.97 7.26 18.62
C CYS A 162 13.12 7.35 17.61
N ALA A 163 14.01 8.34 17.81
CA ALA A 163 15.28 8.49 17.08
C ALA A 163 16.16 7.25 17.22
N ASN A 164 16.22 6.68 18.43
CA ASN A 164 17.10 5.58 18.82
C ASN A 164 16.64 4.19 18.33
N TYR A 165 15.77 4.10 17.32
CA TYR A 165 15.45 2.83 16.67
C TYR A 165 16.71 2.29 15.96
N PRO A 166 17.09 1.00 16.10
CA PRO A 166 16.29 -0.15 16.58
C PRO A 166 16.35 -0.45 18.09
N LYS A 167 17.18 0.27 18.86
CA LYS A 167 17.38 0.04 20.30
C LYS A 167 16.14 0.39 21.12
N CYS A 168 15.43 1.45 20.73
CA CYS A 168 14.12 1.82 21.27
C CYS A 168 13.04 1.67 20.18
N LYS A 169 11.99 0.87 20.46
CA LYS A 169 10.89 0.58 19.51
C LYS A 169 9.61 1.39 19.79
N HIS A 170 9.73 2.49 20.53
CA HIS A 170 8.60 3.37 20.83
C HIS A 170 8.00 3.98 19.56
N ILE A 171 6.67 3.90 19.44
CA ILE A 171 5.88 4.42 18.32
C ILE A 171 4.59 5.00 18.89
N GLU A 172 4.25 6.24 18.51
CA GLU A 172 2.98 6.87 18.83
C GLU A 172 2.29 7.43 17.55
N PRO A 173 0.95 7.44 17.49
CA PRO A 173 0.22 8.09 16.40
C PRO A 173 0.42 9.61 16.38
N LEU A 174 0.46 10.20 15.18
CA LEU A 174 0.61 11.66 15.00
C LEU A 174 -0.56 12.45 15.61
N GLU A 175 -1.77 11.93 15.45
CA GLU A 175 -2.99 12.48 16.03
C GLU A 175 -3.40 11.61 17.23
N LYS A 176 -3.44 12.21 18.42
CA LYS A 176 -4.06 11.52 19.57
C LYS A 176 -5.55 11.31 19.26
N PRO A 177 -6.10 10.11 19.50
CA PRO A 177 -7.54 9.86 19.43
C PRO A 177 -8.28 10.96 20.20
N ARG A 178 -9.22 11.65 19.55
CA ARG A 178 -10.05 12.63 20.23
C ARG A 178 -10.96 11.88 21.19
N ASP A 179 -10.93 12.28 22.46
CA ASP A 179 -11.88 11.78 23.44
C ASP A 179 -13.24 12.45 23.19
N THR A 180 -14.30 11.64 23.09
CA THR A 180 -15.66 12.16 22.95
C THR A 180 -16.28 12.54 24.29
N GLY A 181 -15.64 12.16 25.41
CA GLY A 181 -16.17 12.36 26.76
C GLY A 181 -17.39 11.49 27.10
N VAL A 182 -17.84 10.64 26.17
CA VAL A 182 -19.01 9.77 26.37
C VAL A 182 -18.58 8.46 27.02
N GLU A 183 -19.20 8.15 28.16
CA GLU A 183 -18.94 6.91 28.89
C GLU A 183 -19.34 5.67 28.06
N CYS A 184 -18.54 4.61 28.17
CA CYS A 184 -18.78 3.37 27.47
C CYS A 184 -19.99 2.64 28.08
N PRO A 185 -21.03 2.32 27.30
CA PRO A 185 -22.25 1.71 27.80
C PRO A 185 -22.06 0.24 28.25
N GLU A 186 -21.03 -0.46 27.74
CA GLU A 186 -20.73 -1.84 28.14
C GLU A 186 -19.97 -1.91 29.47
N CYS A 187 -18.89 -1.13 29.62
CA CYS A 187 -18.01 -1.27 30.79
C CYS A 187 -18.22 -0.23 31.88
N LYS A 188 -18.89 0.90 31.58
CA LYS A 188 -19.14 2.04 32.49
C LYS A 188 -17.90 2.65 33.18
N ALA A 189 -16.70 2.17 32.84
CA ALA A 189 -15.44 2.57 33.45
C ALA A 189 -14.52 3.29 32.44
N GLY A 190 -14.79 3.15 31.14
CA GLY A 190 -14.04 3.78 30.07
C GLY A 190 -14.87 4.82 29.32
N HIS A 191 -14.21 5.62 28.48
CA HIS A 191 -14.85 6.56 27.55
C HIS A 191 -14.63 6.13 26.10
N LEU A 192 -15.50 6.59 25.21
CA LEU A 192 -15.41 6.36 23.77
C LEU A 192 -14.42 7.34 23.12
N ILE A 193 -13.39 6.79 22.47
CA ILE A 193 -12.40 7.56 21.71
C ILE A 193 -12.61 7.41 20.20
N GLU A 194 -12.37 8.47 19.46
CA GLU A 194 -12.40 8.50 18.00
C GLU A 194 -11.13 7.84 17.40
N ARG A 195 -11.31 6.85 16.52
CA ARG A 195 -10.22 6.11 15.88
C ARG A 195 -10.47 5.98 14.37
N LYS A 196 -9.39 5.86 13.60
CA LYS A 196 -9.43 5.58 12.15
C LYS A 196 -9.25 4.09 11.90
N SER A 197 -10.13 3.50 11.08
CA SER A 197 -10.00 2.10 10.63
C SER A 197 -8.88 1.95 9.59
N ARG A 198 -8.51 0.71 9.26
CA ARG A 198 -7.54 0.40 8.18
C ARG A 198 -7.92 0.99 6.80
N TYR A 199 -9.19 1.31 6.60
CA TYR A 199 -9.73 1.88 5.36
C TYR A 199 -10.00 3.39 5.48
N GLY A 200 -9.52 4.03 6.55
CA GLY A 200 -9.69 5.47 6.78
C GLY A 200 -11.04 5.89 7.37
N LYS A 201 -12.04 5.00 7.43
CA LYS A 201 -13.34 5.28 8.05
C LYS A 201 -13.20 5.47 9.57
N LEU A 202 -13.80 6.54 10.11
CA LEU A 202 -13.86 6.83 11.53
C LEU A 202 -14.78 5.86 12.27
N PHE A 203 -14.39 5.49 13.48
CA PHE A 203 -15.19 4.71 14.42
C PHE A 203 -14.85 5.12 15.85
N TYR A 204 -15.76 4.88 16.78
CA TYR A 204 -15.62 5.23 18.18
C TYR A 204 -15.55 3.95 19.00
N SER A 205 -14.49 3.78 19.78
CA SER A 205 -14.27 2.56 20.56
C SER A 205 -13.90 2.87 22.00
N CYS A 206 -14.16 1.94 22.92
CA CYS A 206 -13.76 2.09 24.31
C CYS A 206 -12.23 2.23 24.45
N ASN A 207 -11.78 3.19 25.26
CA ASN A 207 -10.35 3.41 25.56
C ASN A 207 -9.68 2.21 26.26
N THR A 208 -10.45 1.40 26.99
CA THR A 208 -9.97 0.26 27.78
C THR A 208 -9.73 -1.01 26.94
N TYR A 209 -9.76 -0.91 25.61
CA TYR A 209 -9.36 -2.02 24.73
C TYR A 209 -7.94 -2.49 25.08
N PRO A 210 -7.67 -3.80 25.27
CA PRO A 210 -8.48 -4.95 24.84
C PRO A 210 -9.56 -5.45 25.81
N LYS A 211 -9.68 -4.88 27.00
CA LYS A 211 -10.62 -5.37 28.06
C LYS A 211 -12.09 -5.15 27.70
N CYS A 212 -12.41 -4.04 27.02
CA CYS A 212 -13.73 -3.78 26.46
C CYS A 212 -13.61 -3.64 24.93
N LYS A 213 -14.48 -4.33 24.19
CA LYS A 213 -14.49 -4.38 22.72
C LYS A 213 -15.60 -3.56 22.08
N TYR A 214 -16.37 -2.82 22.87
CA TYR A 214 -17.45 -1.98 22.37
C TYR A 214 -16.94 -0.95 21.36
N ALA A 215 -17.60 -0.90 20.21
CA ALA A 215 -17.32 0.07 19.17
C ALA A 215 -18.59 0.42 18.37
N THR A 216 -18.68 1.69 17.95
CA THR A 216 -19.75 2.22 17.10
C THR A 216 -19.16 2.98 15.92
N TRP A 217 -19.87 2.99 14.79
CA TRP A 217 -19.44 3.70 13.58
C TRP A 217 -19.84 5.17 13.57
N ASN A 218 -20.84 5.51 14.38
CA ASN A 218 -21.46 6.82 14.42
C ASN A 218 -21.01 7.57 15.69
N PRO A 219 -20.83 8.89 15.64
CA PRO A 219 -20.50 9.71 16.81
C PRO A 219 -21.45 9.44 17.99
N PRO A 220 -20.93 9.08 19.18
CA PRO A 220 -21.75 8.84 20.35
C PRO A 220 -22.19 10.15 21.02
N VAL A 221 -23.36 10.13 21.64
CA VAL A 221 -23.92 11.23 22.45
C VAL A 221 -24.34 10.65 23.79
N ALA A 222 -23.99 11.34 24.88
CA ALA A 222 -24.31 10.97 26.26
C ALA A 222 -25.79 11.25 26.60
N GLU A 223 -26.69 10.64 25.84
CA GLU A 223 -28.14 10.71 26.06
C GLU A 223 -28.70 9.28 26.12
N PRO A 224 -29.51 8.96 27.15
CA PRO A 224 -30.14 7.66 27.23
C PRO A 224 -31.26 7.52 26.19
N CYS A 225 -31.37 6.34 25.59
CA CYS A 225 -32.43 6.06 24.62
C CYS A 225 -33.81 6.00 25.31
N PRO A 226 -34.81 6.77 24.86
CA PRO A 226 -36.13 6.80 25.51
C PRO A 226 -36.95 5.51 25.33
N LYS A 227 -36.58 4.64 24.37
CA LYS A 227 -37.28 3.36 24.13
C LYS A 227 -36.69 2.16 24.88
N CYS A 228 -35.37 2.05 24.95
CA CYS A 228 -34.69 0.88 25.53
C CYS A 228 -33.77 1.21 26.72
N ASN A 229 -33.74 2.47 27.14
CA ASN A 229 -32.90 2.97 28.25
C ASN A 229 -31.40 2.68 28.08
N TRP A 230 -30.94 2.53 26.83
CA TRP A 230 -29.52 2.34 26.54
C TRP A 230 -28.75 3.64 26.83
N PRO A 231 -27.56 3.61 27.48
CA PRO A 231 -26.91 4.82 28.01
C PRO A 231 -26.44 5.86 27.00
N ILE A 232 -26.38 5.50 25.71
CA ILE A 232 -25.89 6.39 24.65
C ILE A 232 -26.79 6.35 23.42
N LEU A 233 -26.84 7.47 22.69
CA LEU A 233 -27.36 7.57 21.34
C LEU A 233 -26.20 7.81 20.36
N THR A 234 -26.45 7.66 19.06
CA THR A 234 -25.44 7.93 18.03
C THR A 234 -25.98 8.84 16.95
N ILE A 235 -25.15 9.73 16.40
CA ILE A 235 -25.55 10.65 15.34
C ILE A 235 -25.27 10.01 13.98
N LYS A 236 -26.28 9.92 13.13
CA LYS A 236 -26.16 9.40 11.77
C LYS A 236 -26.65 10.46 10.79
N THR A 237 -25.78 10.87 9.88
CA THR A 237 -26.15 11.82 8.81
C THR A 237 -26.46 11.04 7.54
N THR A 238 -27.65 11.27 6.97
CA THR A 238 -28.07 10.65 5.71
C THR A 238 -28.55 11.73 4.73
N LYS A 239 -28.31 11.51 3.43
CA LYS A 239 -28.72 12.46 2.38
C LYS A 239 -30.24 12.66 2.29
N ARG A 240 -31.05 11.68 2.72
CA ARG A 240 -32.53 11.70 2.58
C ARG A 240 -33.24 12.24 3.81
N ARG A 241 -32.71 11.98 5.01
CA ARG A 241 -33.39 12.26 6.29
C ARG A 241 -32.65 13.29 7.14
N GLY A 242 -31.54 13.82 6.64
CA GLY A 242 -30.69 14.75 7.38
C GLY A 242 -29.93 14.06 8.50
N THR A 243 -29.74 14.78 9.60
CA THR A 243 -29.00 14.31 10.77
C THR A 243 -29.97 13.75 11.80
N GLU A 244 -29.90 12.43 12.02
CA GLU A 244 -30.76 11.68 12.95
C GLU A 244 -29.96 11.14 14.15
N LYS A 245 -30.51 11.28 15.37
CA LYS A 245 -30.09 10.52 16.56
C LYS A 245 -30.68 9.13 16.45
N VAL A 246 -29.84 8.10 16.47
CA VAL A 246 -30.23 6.69 16.32
C VAL A 246 -29.65 5.89 17.47
N CYS A 247 -30.45 4.97 18.03
CA CYS A 247 -29.96 4.05 19.04
C CYS A 247 -28.95 3.05 18.40
N PRO A 248 -27.79 2.81 19.03
CA PRO A 248 -26.81 1.84 18.51
C PRO A 248 -27.30 0.39 18.57
N GLN A 249 -28.31 0.09 19.41
CA GLN A 249 -28.90 -1.25 19.52
C GLN A 249 -29.85 -1.52 18.36
N LYS A 250 -29.52 -2.52 17.54
CA LYS A 250 -30.30 -2.89 16.34
C LYS A 250 -31.74 -3.29 16.66
N GLU A 251 -31.98 -3.84 17.85
CA GLU A 251 -33.28 -4.33 18.30
C GLU A 251 -34.26 -3.20 18.67
N CYS A 252 -33.76 -2.02 19.05
CA CYS A 252 -34.61 -0.92 19.54
C CYS A 252 -35.27 -0.11 18.41
N GLY A 253 -34.53 0.15 17.32
CA GLY A 253 -35.04 0.93 16.18
C GLY A 253 -35.44 2.38 16.50
N TYR A 254 -34.95 2.99 17.59
CA TYR A 254 -35.18 4.41 17.87
C TYR A 254 -34.42 5.31 16.89
N SER A 255 -35.11 6.29 16.31
CA SER A 255 -34.55 7.34 15.46
C SER A 255 -35.30 8.66 15.66
N GLU A 256 -34.57 9.76 15.84
CA GLU A 256 -35.10 11.10 16.00
C GLU A 256 -34.33 12.08 15.10
N VAL A 257 -35.03 12.89 14.30
CA VAL A 257 -34.40 13.84 13.38
C VAL A 257 -34.04 15.11 14.16
N ILE A 258 -32.75 15.46 14.20
CA ILE A 258 -32.26 16.69 14.84
C ILE A 258 -32.26 17.84 13.83
N ALA A 259 -31.83 17.57 12.60
CA ALA A 259 -31.71 18.59 11.56
C ALA A 259 -32.20 18.03 10.22
N PRO A 260 -33.04 18.79 9.49
CA PRO A 260 -33.47 18.41 8.15
C PRO A 260 -32.26 18.31 7.20
N PRO A 261 -32.36 17.54 6.10
CA PRO A 261 -31.28 17.44 5.13
C PRO A 261 -30.95 18.82 4.56
N GLU A 262 -29.66 19.14 4.49
CA GLU A 262 -29.20 20.31 3.75
C GLU A 262 -29.76 20.22 2.33
N ALA A 263 -30.54 21.24 1.93
CA ALA A 263 -31.05 21.34 0.57
C ALA A 263 -29.85 21.38 -0.37
N LYS A 264 -29.84 20.51 -1.39
CA LYS A 264 -28.86 20.65 -2.48
C LYS A 264 -28.98 22.08 -3.02
N PRO A 265 -27.87 22.80 -3.23
CA PRO A 265 -27.90 24.01 -4.03
C PRO A 265 -28.57 23.64 -5.37
N ALA A 266 -29.59 24.40 -5.76
CA ALA A 266 -30.10 24.30 -7.12
C ALA A 266 -28.93 24.63 -8.05
N GLU A 267 -28.48 23.64 -8.82
CA GLU A 267 -27.56 23.88 -9.93
C GLU A 267 -28.30 24.78 -10.93
N GLU A 268 -27.89 26.05 -11.02
CA GLU A 268 -28.18 26.96 -12.14
C GLU A 268 -27.23 26.68 -13.30
#